data_AF-A0A252ECS1-F1
#
_entry.id   AF-A0A252ECS1-F1
#
_cell.length_a   1.000
_cell.length_b   1.000
_cell.length_c   1.000
_cell.angle_alpha   90.00
_cell.angle_beta   90.00
_cell.angle_gamma   90.00
#
_symmetry.space_group_name_H-M   'P 1'
#
loop_
_entity.id
_entity.type
_entity.pdbx_description
1 polymer ?
#
loop_
_entity_poly.entity_id
_entity_poly.type
_entity_poly.pdbx_seq_one_letter_code
_entity_poly.pdbx_strand_id
1 'polypeptide(L)'
;MATVKSSEPGNLSTIASAEKSDDKFSEIGREISDFLERLPQNIVSFFNEYKLPVVSFGVLVALMIGLRILLAITDALNDIPLVAPFFEVIGFGYVTWFVSRYFLKASTRQELAGEIEMVKKQIADENAS
;
A
#
# COMPACT_ATOMS: atom_id res chain seq x y z
N MET A 1 -79.62 -11.24 -26.69
CA MET A 1 -78.82 -10.00 -26.71
C MET A 1 -77.61 -10.22 -25.82
N ALA A 2 -76.41 -10.31 -26.40
CA ALA A 2 -75.16 -10.53 -25.66
C ALA A 2 -74.54 -9.17 -25.30
N THR A 3 -74.24 -8.95 -24.03
CA THR A 3 -73.53 -7.75 -23.58
C THR A 3 -72.07 -8.12 -23.37
N VAL A 4 -71.17 -7.63 -24.23
CA VAL A 4 -69.72 -7.72 -24.03
C VAL A 4 -69.30 -6.47 -23.26
N LYS A 5 -68.85 -6.63 -22.02
CA LYS A 5 -68.26 -5.52 -21.26
C LYS A 5 -66.75 -5.51 -21.54
N SER A 6 -66.33 -4.57 -22.37
CA SER A 6 -64.95 -4.31 -22.76
C SER A 6 -64.18 -3.62 -21.63
N SER A 7 -63.06 -4.23 -21.25
CA SER A 7 -61.75 -3.61 -20.93
C SER A 7 -61.71 -2.37 -20.03
N GLU A 8 -61.23 -2.54 -18.79
CA GLU A 8 -60.48 -1.49 -18.08
C GLU A 8 -58.97 -1.73 -18.32
N PRO A 9 -58.31 -0.95 -19.20
CA PRO A 9 -56.85 -0.92 -19.25
C PRO A 9 -56.33 -0.10 -18.07
N GLY A 10 -55.32 -0.65 -17.40
CA GLY A 10 -54.64 -0.04 -16.25
C GLY A 10 -54.23 1.40 -16.52
N ASN A 11 -54.59 2.28 -15.58
CA ASN A 11 -54.15 3.66 -15.53
C ASN A 11 -52.62 3.72 -15.31
N LEU A 12 -51.95 4.20 -16.35
CA LEU A 12 -50.55 4.58 -16.44
C LEU A 12 -50.11 5.49 -15.28
N SER A 13 -49.44 4.91 -14.28
CA SER A 13 -48.65 5.65 -13.27
C SER A 13 -47.35 6.27 -13.82
N THR A 14 -47.16 6.33 -15.14
CA THR A 14 -45.86 6.63 -15.75
C THR A 14 -45.64 8.11 -16.07
N ILE A 15 -46.68 8.93 -16.24
CA ILE A 15 -46.48 10.33 -16.71
C ILE A 15 -46.30 11.34 -15.55
N ALA A 16 -46.90 11.11 -14.38
CA ALA A 16 -46.61 11.91 -13.18
C ALA A 16 -45.19 11.66 -12.61
N SER A 17 -44.49 10.66 -13.13
CA SER A 17 -43.17 10.24 -12.68
C SER A 17 -42.01 10.91 -13.44
N ALA A 18 -42.27 11.56 -14.57
CA ALA A 18 -41.24 12.25 -15.35
C ALA A 18 -40.92 13.65 -14.76
N GLU A 19 -41.94 14.44 -14.38
CA GLU A 19 -41.76 15.78 -13.79
C GLU A 19 -41.10 15.71 -12.40
N LYS A 20 -41.48 14.73 -11.56
CA LYS A 20 -40.89 14.50 -10.22
C LYS A 20 -39.48 13.90 -10.24
N SER A 21 -39.05 13.28 -11.34
CA SER A 21 -37.71 12.66 -11.42
C SER A 21 -36.62 13.72 -11.52
N ASP A 22 -36.89 14.80 -12.25
CA ASP A 22 -35.97 15.93 -12.38
C ASP A 22 -35.83 16.69 -11.06
N ASP A 23 -36.93 16.87 -10.33
CA ASP A 23 -36.94 17.45 -8.97
C ASP A 23 -36.12 16.61 -7.98
N LYS A 24 -36.33 15.29 -7.96
CA LYS A 24 -35.58 14.37 -7.09
C LYS A 24 -34.08 14.35 -7.42
N PHE A 25 -33.72 14.36 -8.70
CA PHE A 25 -32.32 14.38 -9.12
C PHE A 25 -31.63 15.68 -8.71
N SER A 26 -32.33 16.82 -8.79
CA SER A 26 -31.85 18.10 -8.28
C SER A 26 -31.65 18.07 -6.75
N GLU A 27 -32.57 17.43 -6.01
CA GLU A 27 -32.50 17.29 -4.56
C GLU A 27 -31.32 16.41 -4.11
N ILE A 28 -31.14 15.26 -4.77
CA ILE A 28 -29.99 14.36 -4.57
C ILE A 28 -28.67 15.05 -4.94
N GLY A 29 -28.66 15.83 -6.02
CA GLY A 29 -27.50 16.61 -6.42
C GLY A 29 -27.10 17.67 -5.40
N ARG A 30 -28.08 18.32 -4.75
CA ARG A 30 -27.84 19.29 -3.67
C ARG A 30 -27.32 18.62 -2.40
N GLU A 31 -27.92 17.50 -2.00
CA GLU A 31 -27.46 16.75 -0.83
C GLU A 31 -26.03 16.20 -1.03
N ILE A 32 -25.73 15.72 -2.23
CA ILE A 32 -24.38 15.30 -2.63
C ILE A 32 -23.45 16.52 -2.59
N SER A 33 -23.80 17.66 -3.19
CA SER A 33 -22.99 18.89 -3.15
C SER A 33 -22.66 19.32 -1.72
N ASP A 34 -23.66 19.39 -0.84
CA ASP A 34 -23.50 19.75 0.57
C ASP A 34 -22.60 18.75 1.32
N PHE A 35 -22.68 17.46 0.97
CA PHE A 35 -21.79 16.44 1.50
C PHE A 35 -20.36 16.57 0.97
N LEU A 36 -20.16 16.87 -0.32
CA LEU A 36 -18.85 17.13 -0.94
C LEU A 36 -18.18 18.39 -0.37
N GLU A 37 -18.95 19.44 -0.11
CA GLU A 37 -18.44 20.66 0.54
C GLU A 37 -17.91 20.37 1.95
N ARG A 38 -18.50 19.40 2.64
CA ARG A 38 -18.09 18.96 3.99
C ARG A 38 -17.07 17.82 3.97
N LEU A 39 -16.88 17.13 2.84
CA LEU A 39 -15.92 16.02 2.72
C LEU A 39 -14.52 16.35 3.21
N PRO A 40 -13.87 17.46 2.79
CA PRO A 40 -12.51 17.74 3.25
C PRO A 40 -12.45 17.85 4.78
N GLN A 41 -13.43 18.52 5.40
CA GLN A 41 -13.50 18.67 6.85
C GLN A 41 -13.76 17.33 7.56
N ASN A 42 -14.66 16.51 7.01
CA ASN A 42 -15.01 15.20 7.54
C ASN A 42 -13.81 14.25 7.46
N ILE A 43 -13.18 14.10 6.30
CA ILE A 43 -12.02 13.21 6.08
C ILE A 43 -10.86 13.58 7.01
N VAL A 44 -10.59 14.88 7.18
CA VAL A 44 -9.54 15.36 8.09
C VAL A 44 -9.88 15.05 9.55
N SER A 45 -11.13 15.28 9.97
CA SER A 45 -11.59 14.97 11.33
C SER A 45 -11.53 13.46 11.62
N PHE A 46 -12.01 12.62 10.70
CA PHE A 46 -11.94 11.16 10.83
C PHE A 46 -10.50 10.67 10.92
N PHE A 47 -9.59 11.17 10.06
CA PHE A 47 -8.21 10.76 10.14
C PHE A 47 -7.57 11.21 11.46
N ASN A 48 -7.90 12.42 11.97
CA ASN A 48 -7.38 12.91 13.25
C ASN A 48 -7.91 12.13 14.46
N GLU A 49 -9.20 11.80 14.47
CA GLU A 49 -9.85 11.06 15.57
C GLU A 49 -9.43 9.58 15.58
N TYR A 50 -9.28 8.97 14.40
CA TYR A 50 -9.00 7.55 14.23
C TYR A 50 -7.54 7.27 13.79
N LYS A 51 -6.59 8.17 14.05
CA LYS A 51 -5.19 8.02 13.62
C LYS A 51 -4.61 6.65 13.97
N LEU A 52 -4.79 6.22 15.22
CA LEU A 52 -4.16 5.00 15.72
C LEU A 52 -4.68 3.73 15.01
N PRO A 53 -6.00 3.46 14.92
CA PRO A 53 -6.51 2.32 14.16
C PRO A 53 -6.29 2.45 12.65
N VAL A 54 -6.38 3.66 12.06
CA VAL A 54 -6.15 3.86 10.63
C VAL A 54 -4.70 3.59 10.25
N VAL A 55 -3.75 4.08 11.03
CA VAL A 55 -2.32 3.80 10.82
C VAL A 55 -2.02 2.33 11.05
N SER A 56 -2.56 1.72 12.11
CA SER A 56 -2.36 0.28 12.36
C SER A 56 -2.90 -0.58 11.21
N PHE A 57 -4.09 -0.28 10.71
CA PHE A 57 -4.66 -0.94 9.55
C PHE A 57 -3.82 -0.70 8.29
N GLY A 58 -3.37 0.54 8.08
CA GLY A 58 -2.46 0.89 6.99
C GLY A 58 -1.15 0.11 7.03
N VAL A 59 -0.56 -0.07 8.22
CA VAL A 59 0.63 -0.90 8.43
C VAL A 59 0.34 -2.37 8.14
N LEU A 60 -0.79 -2.91 8.59
CA LEU A 60 -1.18 -4.29 8.29
C LEU A 60 -1.36 -4.53 6.79
N VAL A 61 -2.03 -3.61 6.10
CA VAL A 61 -2.20 -3.67 4.64
C VAL A 61 -0.85 -3.54 3.93
N ALA A 62 -0.01 -2.60 4.34
CA ALA A 62 1.34 -2.43 3.79
C ALA A 62 2.19 -3.68 4.00
N LEU A 63 2.10 -4.31 5.17
CA LEU A 63 2.79 -5.56 5.48
C LEU A 63 2.28 -6.70 4.61
N MET A 64 0.96 -6.82 4.43
CA MET A 64 0.37 -7.83 3.54
C MET A 64 0.83 -7.66 2.08
N ILE A 65 0.87 -6.42 1.59
CA ILE A 65 1.39 -6.10 0.25
C ILE A 65 2.89 -6.41 0.17
N GLY A 66 3.66 -6.01 1.18
CA GLY A 66 5.08 -6.29 1.27
C GLY A 66 5.39 -7.79 1.24
N LEU A 67 4.62 -8.59 1.98
CA LEU A 67 4.71 -10.06 1.93
C LEU A 67 4.38 -10.60 0.53
N ARG A 68 3.35 -10.08 -0.13
CA ARG A 68 3.02 -10.48 -1.51
C ARG A 68 4.14 -10.17 -2.49
N ILE A 69 4.75 -9.00 -2.37
CA ILE A 69 5.89 -8.59 -3.20
C ILE A 69 7.09 -9.51 -2.92
N LEU A 70 7.39 -9.79 -1.66
CA LEU A 70 8.48 -10.69 -1.28
C LEU A 70 8.28 -12.10 -1.88
N LEU A 71 7.06 -12.66 -1.75
CA LEU A 71 6.72 -13.94 -2.35
C LEU A 71 6.84 -13.89 -3.88
N ALA A 72 6.36 -12.84 -4.53
CA ALA A 72 6.47 -12.67 -5.97
C ALA A 72 7.94 -12.57 -6.44
N ILE A 73 8.80 -11.94 -5.65
CA ILE A 73 10.25 -11.93 -5.91
C ILE A 73 10.81 -13.33 -5.76
N THR A 74 10.46 -14.08 -4.70
CA THR A 74 10.91 -15.47 -4.53
C THR A 74 10.46 -16.36 -5.69
N ASP A 75 9.22 -16.24 -6.13
CA ASP A 75 8.69 -16.97 -7.28
C ASP A 75 9.45 -16.59 -8.57
N ALA A 76 9.64 -15.28 -8.82
CA ALA A 76 10.39 -14.81 -9.99
C ALA A 76 11.85 -15.24 -9.97
N LEU A 77 12.48 -15.31 -8.80
CA LEU A 77 13.84 -15.84 -8.64
C LEU A 77 13.89 -17.34 -8.92
N ASN A 78 12.86 -18.09 -8.52
CA ASN A 78 12.76 -19.52 -8.78
C ASN A 78 12.51 -19.83 -10.28
N ASP A 79 11.81 -18.93 -10.99
CA ASP A 79 11.59 -19.01 -12.42
C ASP A 79 12.84 -18.68 -13.26
N ILE A 80 13.82 -17.96 -12.67
CA ILE A 80 15.09 -17.64 -13.34
C ILE A 80 16.19 -18.54 -12.77
N PRO A 81 16.53 -19.67 -13.44
CA PRO A 81 17.45 -20.68 -12.91
C PRO A 81 18.89 -20.20 -12.73
N LEU A 82 19.23 -19.01 -13.23
CA LEU A 82 20.56 -18.42 -13.14
C LEU A 82 20.74 -17.48 -11.95
N VAL A 83 19.67 -17.03 -11.27
CA VAL A 83 19.83 -15.99 -10.24
C VAL A 83 20.48 -16.52 -8.97
N ALA A 84 19.99 -17.66 -8.47
CA ALA A 84 20.60 -18.32 -7.31
C ALA A 84 22.09 -18.64 -7.53
N PRO A 85 22.50 -19.34 -8.61
CA PRO A 85 23.92 -19.61 -8.83
C PRO A 85 24.74 -18.35 -9.13
N PHE A 86 24.16 -17.31 -9.72
CA PHE A 86 24.87 -16.04 -9.96
C PHE A 86 25.18 -15.31 -8.65
N PHE A 87 24.21 -15.19 -7.75
CA PHE A 87 24.45 -14.62 -6.42
C PHE A 87 25.39 -15.46 -5.58
N GLU A 88 25.35 -16.80 -5.72
CA GLU A 88 26.29 -17.70 -5.05
C GLU A 88 27.72 -17.45 -5.51
N VAL A 89 27.97 -17.36 -6.81
CA VAL A 89 29.31 -17.07 -7.36
C VAL A 89 29.80 -15.69 -6.95
N ILE A 90 28.94 -14.66 -7.00
CA ILE A 90 29.29 -13.31 -6.54
C ILE A 90 29.60 -13.30 -5.05
N GLY A 91 28.76 -13.93 -4.25
CA GLY A 91 28.93 -14.03 -2.80
C GLY A 91 30.22 -14.76 -2.44
N PHE A 92 30.46 -15.92 -3.02
CA PHE A 92 31.71 -16.67 -2.82
C PHE A 92 32.93 -15.88 -3.28
N GLY A 93 32.86 -15.20 -4.44
CA GLY A 93 33.93 -14.35 -4.92
C GLY A 93 34.26 -13.22 -3.96
N TYR A 94 33.22 -12.52 -3.48
CA TYR A 94 33.38 -11.41 -2.53
C TYR A 94 33.90 -11.88 -1.18
N VAL A 95 33.34 -12.96 -0.62
CA VAL A 95 33.80 -13.55 0.65
C VAL A 95 35.25 -14.01 0.54
N THR A 96 35.61 -14.71 -0.54
CA THR A 96 36.98 -15.19 -0.77
C THR A 96 37.96 -14.02 -0.88
N TRP A 97 37.61 -12.98 -1.65
CA TRP A 97 38.42 -11.77 -1.77
C TRP A 97 38.54 -11.04 -0.43
N PHE A 98 37.42 -10.86 0.29
CA PHE A 98 37.37 -10.15 1.56
C PHE A 98 38.20 -10.86 2.64
N VAL A 99 38.00 -12.17 2.82
CA VAL A 99 38.79 -12.96 3.78
C VAL A 99 40.27 -12.91 3.40
N SER A 100 40.61 -13.10 2.12
CA SER A 100 42.00 -13.03 1.68
C SER A 100 42.63 -11.66 1.96
N ARG A 101 41.91 -10.59 1.61
CA ARG A 101 42.40 -9.21 1.72
C ARG A 101 42.52 -8.76 3.18
N TYR A 102 41.53 -9.02 4.02
CA TYR A 102 41.42 -8.45 5.37
C TYR A 102 41.93 -9.39 6.46
N PHE A 103 41.82 -10.71 6.29
CA PHE A 103 42.20 -11.68 7.33
C PHE A 103 43.58 -12.29 7.14
N LEU A 104 44.16 -12.34 5.93
CA LEU A 104 45.49 -12.92 5.76
C LEU A 104 46.60 -11.87 5.88
N LYS A 105 46.37 -10.67 5.36
CA LYS A 105 47.39 -9.62 5.30
C LYS A 105 47.36 -8.74 6.56
N ALA A 106 48.45 -8.74 7.33
CA ALA A 106 48.55 -8.08 8.64
C ALA A 106 48.25 -6.56 8.57
N SER A 107 48.72 -5.88 7.52
CA SER A 107 48.46 -4.45 7.32
C SER A 107 46.97 -4.13 7.18
N THR A 108 46.19 -5.02 6.56
CA THR A 108 44.74 -4.81 6.36
C THR A 108 43.91 -5.16 7.59
N ARG A 109 44.45 -5.96 8.52
CA ARG A 109 43.80 -6.22 9.82
C ARG A 109 43.77 -4.95 10.68
N GLN A 110 44.87 -4.17 10.66
CA GLN A 110 44.94 -2.91 11.37
C GLN A 110 44.01 -1.85 10.77
N GLU A 111 43.91 -1.80 9.44
CA GLU A 111 42.98 -0.95 8.71
C GLU A 111 41.52 -1.26 9.10
N LEU A 112 41.13 -2.54 9.07
CA LEU A 112 39.78 -2.97 9.44
C LEU A 112 39.47 -2.72 10.94
N ALA A 113 40.43 -2.98 11.82
CA ALA A 113 40.26 -2.71 13.25
C ALA A 113 40.06 -1.21 13.53
N GLY A 114 40.79 -0.35 12.83
CA GLY A 114 40.64 1.10 12.92
C GLY A 114 39.27 1.59 12.42
N GLU A 115 38.79 1.06 11.29
CA GLU A 115 37.44 1.37 10.79
C GLU A 115 36.35 0.94 11.77
N ILE A 116 36.44 -0.26 12.35
CA ILE A 116 35.48 -0.75 13.35
C ILE A 116 35.48 0.14 14.60
N GLU A 117 36.66 0.55 15.07
CA GLU A 117 36.78 1.44 16.22
C GLU A 117 36.16 2.82 15.93
N MET A 118 36.37 3.35 14.73
CA MET A 118 35.79 4.62 14.28
C MET A 118 34.26 4.57 14.19
N VAL A 119 33.70 3.49 13.63
CA VAL A 119 32.24 3.29 13.54
C VAL A 119 31.63 3.10 14.92
N LYS A 120 32.28 2.31 15.78
CA LYS A 120 31.84 2.10 17.17
C LYS A 120 31.80 3.41 17.95
N LYS A 121 32.81 4.27 17.75
CA LYS A 121 32.87 5.59 18.38
C LYS A 121 31.75 6.51 17.87
N GLN A 122 31.48 6.54 16.57
CA GLN A 122 30.39 7.33 16.00
C GLN A 122 29.02 6.94 16.58
N ILE A 123 28.71 5.64 16.62
CA ILE A 123 27.41 5.18 17.17
C ILE A 123 27.32 5.46 18.68
N ALA A 124 28.41 5.30 19.43
CA ALA A 124 28.42 5.56 20.86
C ALA A 124 28.31 7.05 21.21
N ASP A 125 28.87 7.93 20.39
CA ASP A 125 28.84 9.39 20.55
C ASP A 125 27.47 9.98 20.10
N GLU A 126 26.88 9.43 19.04
CA GLU A 126 25.56 9.83 18.53
C GLU A 126 24.41 9.51 19.51
N ASN A 127 24.58 8.49 20.37
CA ASN A 127 23.60 8.17 21.44
C ASN A 127 23.82 8.96 22.74
N ALA A 128 24.85 9.81 22.81
CA ALA A 128 25.23 10.55 24.02
C ALA A 128 24.89 12.05 23.99
N SER A 129 24.18 12.53 22.94
CA SER A 129 23.71 13.93 22.82
C SER A 129 22.21 14.08 23.03
#